data_AF-A0A060C0H5-F1
#
_entry.id   AF-A0A060C0H5-F1
#
_cell.length_a   1.000
_cell.length_b   1.000
_cell.length_c   1.000
_cell.angle_alpha   90.00
_cell.angle_beta   90.00
_cell.angle_gamma   90.00
#
_symmetry.space_group_name_H-M   'P 1'
#
loop_
_entity.id
_entity.type
_entity.pdbx_description
1 polymer ?
#
loop_
_entity_poly.entity_id
_entity_poly.type
_entity_poly.pdbx_seq_one_letter_code
_entity_poly.pdbx_strand_id
1 'polypeptide(L)'
;AWTAPWQREPDMFAQYSDSVAQMYEHLESTPDNLLLFFHHVPYAYRLHDGRTVIQHIYDTHFDGADAVARYIRLWDVLRGKVPQNVFENVSRRLRLQLSNAIEWRDQINTYFYRMSGIADEHGRTIVP
;
A
#
# COMPACT_ATOMS: atom_id res chain seq x y z
N ALA A 1 -29.67 -15.79 5.52
CA ALA A 1 -28.40 -15.06 5.65
C ALA A 1 -27.30 -15.95 5.08
N TRP A 2 -26.63 -15.52 4.00
CA TRP A 2 -25.55 -16.28 3.38
C TRP A 2 -24.27 -15.94 4.16
N THR A 3 -23.80 -16.84 5.01
CA THR A 3 -22.51 -16.70 5.69
C THR A 3 -21.44 -17.35 4.81
N ALA A 4 -20.42 -16.58 4.45
CA ALA A 4 -19.37 -17.05 3.55
C ALA A 4 -18.54 -18.16 4.20
N PRO A 5 -18.05 -19.16 3.44
CA PRO A 5 -17.35 -20.33 3.99
C PRO A 5 -16.14 -20.03 4.89
N TRP A 6 -15.50 -18.87 4.72
CA TRP A 6 -14.34 -18.40 5.49
C TRP A 6 -14.68 -18.02 6.95
N GLN A 7 -15.97 -17.88 7.30
CA GLN A 7 -16.43 -17.67 8.68
C GLN A 7 -16.38 -18.95 9.54
N ARG A 8 -15.79 -20.05 9.03
CA ARG A 8 -15.63 -21.34 9.73
C ARG A 8 -14.19 -21.72 10.03
N GLU A 9 -13.23 -20.80 9.86
CA GLU A 9 -11.88 -20.97 10.41
C GLU A 9 -11.89 -20.68 11.92
N PRO A 10 -10.93 -21.20 12.72
CA PRO A 10 -10.82 -20.78 14.12
C PRO A 10 -10.81 -19.25 14.15
N ASP A 11 -11.75 -18.69 14.92
CA ASP A 11 -12.04 -17.26 14.95
C ASP A 11 -10.74 -16.48 15.14
N MET A 12 -10.26 -15.85 14.05
CA MET A 12 -9.00 -15.12 14.03
C MET A 12 -9.03 -14.00 15.08
N PHE A 13 -10.21 -13.45 15.35
CA PHE A 13 -10.41 -12.39 16.33
C PHE A 13 -10.27 -12.90 17.77
N ALA A 14 -10.61 -14.17 18.04
CA ALA A 14 -10.49 -14.79 19.36
C ALA A 14 -9.04 -14.95 19.86
N GLN A 15 -8.04 -14.70 19.01
CA GLN A 15 -6.64 -14.64 19.41
C GLN A 15 -6.26 -13.30 20.06
N TYR A 16 -7.13 -12.29 20.00
CA TYR A 16 -6.93 -10.97 20.58
C TYR A 16 -7.77 -10.78 21.85
N SER A 17 -7.43 -9.77 22.65
CA SER A 17 -8.30 -9.32 23.73
C SER A 17 -9.63 -8.79 23.17
N ASP A 18 -10.73 -8.93 23.92
CA ASP A 18 -12.08 -8.56 23.49
C ASP A 18 -12.19 -7.18 22.81
N SER A 19 -11.53 -6.15 23.36
CA SER A 19 -11.56 -4.79 22.79
C SER A 19 -10.89 -4.69 21.42
N VAL A 20 -9.85 -5.48 21.17
CA VAL A 20 -9.11 -5.52 19.91
C VAL A 20 -9.83 -6.42 18.90
N ALA A 21 -10.37 -7.54 19.37
CA ALA A 21 -11.22 -8.42 18.58
C ALA A 21 -12.42 -7.64 18.00
N GLN A 22 -13.16 -6.91 18.84
CA GLN A 22 -14.27 -6.06 18.42
C GLN A 22 -13.85 -4.98 17.41
N MET A 23 -12.66 -4.39 17.58
CA MET A 23 -12.16 -3.37 16.67
C MET A 23 -11.93 -3.93 15.26
N TYR A 24 -11.33 -5.13 15.16
CA TYR A 24 -11.00 -5.77 13.88
C TYR A 24 -12.16 -6.56 13.27
N GLU A 25 -13.15 -6.97 14.06
CA GLU A 25 -14.31 -7.74 13.57
C GLU A 25 -15.27 -6.88 12.75
N HIS A 26 -15.32 -5.57 13.00
CA HIS A 26 -16.26 -4.66 12.32
C HIS A 26 -15.58 -3.79 11.28
N LEU A 27 -16.17 -3.70 10.09
CA LEU A 27 -15.68 -2.90 8.97
C LEU A 27 -15.56 -1.41 9.33
N GLU A 28 -16.49 -0.91 10.14
CA GLU A 28 -16.57 0.50 10.53
C GLU A 28 -15.47 0.91 11.50
N SER A 29 -14.95 -0.03 12.30
CA SER A 29 -13.92 0.23 13.31
C SER A 29 -12.53 -0.29 12.92
N THR A 30 -12.43 -1.18 11.93
CA THR A 30 -11.13 -1.74 11.52
C THR A 30 -10.30 -0.66 10.83
N PRO A 31 -9.09 -0.33 11.32
CA PRO A 31 -8.25 0.67 10.68
C PRO A 31 -7.95 0.33 9.21
N ASP A 32 -8.01 1.32 8.33
CA ASP A 32 -7.80 1.15 6.88
C ASP A 32 -6.52 0.37 6.53
N ASN A 33 -5.43 0.60 7.26
CA ASN A 33 -4.14 -0.06 7.03
C ASN A 33 -4.12 -1.56 7.38
N LEU A 34 -5.18 -2.07 8.01
CA LEU A 34 -5.39 -3.48 8.35
C LEU A 34 -6.66 -4.07 7.73
N LEU A 35 -7.47 -3.26 7.05
CA LEU A 35 -8.78 -3.68 6.52
C LEU A 35 -8.69 -4.97 5.70
N LEU A 36 -7.79 -5.02 4.71
CA LEU A 36 -7.64 -6.17 3.80
C LEU A 36 -7.00 -7.40 4.45
N PHE A 37 -6.48 -7.28 5.68
CA PHE A 37 -6.04 -8.43 6.46
C PHE A 37 -7.23 -9.20 7.01
N PHE A 38 -8.23 -8.49 7.52
CA PHE A 38 -9.36 -9.07 8.25
C PHE A 38 -10.62 -9.22 7.39
N HIS A 39 -10.77 -8.38 6.37
CA HIS A 39 -12.00 -8.25 5.61
C HIS A 39 -11.79 -8.40 4.11
N HIS A 40 -12.66 -9.18 3.50
CA HIS A 40 -12.83 -9.18 2.05
C HIS A 40 -13.92 -8.16 1.68
N VAL A 41 -13.53 -7.08 1.01
CA VAL A 41 -14.42 -6.00 0.58
C VAL A 41 -14.34 -5.77 -0.93
N PRO A 42 -15.40 -5.24 -1.58
CA PRO A 42 -15.32 -4.83 -2.98
C PRO A 42 -14.26 -3.76 -3.22
N TYR A 43 -13.67 -3.72 -4.41
CA TYR A 43 -12.71 -2.67 -4.80
C TYR A 43 -13.24 -1.23 -4.62
N ALA A 44 -14.54 -1.03 -4.79
CA ALA A 44 -15.22 0.26 -4.64
C ALA A 44 -15.60 0.60 -3.18
N TYR A 45 -15.28 -0.26 -2.20
CA TYR A 45 -15.50 0.03 -0.78
C TYR A 45 -14.73 1.30 -0.39
N ARG A 46 -15.38 2.19 0.38
CA ARG A 46 -14.79 3.45 0.84
C ARG A 46 -14.11 3.27 2.19
N LEU A 47 -12.83 3.62 2.22
CA LEU A 47 -12.01 3.72 3.41
C LEU A 47 -12.45 4.90 4.29
N HIS A 48 -11.95 4.96 5.53
CA HIS A 48 -12.27 6.04 6.46
C HIS A 48 -11.83 7.42 5.96
N ASP A 49 -10.77 7.47 5.15
CA ASP A 49 -10.29 8.70 4.50
C ASP A 49 -11.12 9.12 3.25
N GLY A 50 -12.15 8.34 2.89
CA GLY A 50 -13.08 8.62 1.81
C GLY A 50 -12.67 8.05 0.44
N ARG A 51 -11.43 7.62 0.26
CA ARG A 51 -10.96 6.96 -0.97
C ARG A 51 -11.55 5.56 -1.08
N THR A 52 -11.66 5.06 -2.31
CA THR A 52 -11.96 3.63 -2.50
C THR A 52 -10.73 2.79 -2.21
N VAL A 53 -10.91 1.50 -1.87
CA VAL A 53 -9.80 0.55 -1.70
C VAL A 53 -8.90 0.54 -2.93
N ILE A 54 -9.49 0.50 -4.13
CA ILE A 54 -8.71 0.49 -5.38
C ILE A 54 -7.94 1.80 -5.59
N GLN A 55 -8.55 2.95 -5.28
CA GLN A 55 -7.86 4.23 -5.40
C GLN A 55 -6.71 4.34 -4.39
N HIS A 56 -6.90 3.84 -3.17
CA HIS A 56 -5.85 3.80 -2.15
C HIS A 56 -4.67 2.92 -2.59
N ILE A 57 -4.94 1.78 -3.24
CA ILE A 57 -3.89 0.95 -3.84
C ILE A 57 -3.11 1.76 -4.87
N TYR A 58 -3.77 2.42 -5.82
CA TYR A 58 -3.08 3.24 -6.82
C TYR A 58 -2.24 4.34 -6.18
N ASP A 59 -2.84 5.14 -5.30
CA ASP A 59 -2.21 6.26 -4.63
C ASP A 59 -0.94 5.85 -3.89
N THR A 60 -1.03 4.85 -3.03
CA THR A 60 0.10 4.44 -2.19
C THR A 60 1.28 3.91 -3.00
N HIS A 61 1.02 3.29 -4.16
CA HIS A 61 2.06 2.81 -5.07
C HIS A 61 2.72 3.96 -5.83
N PHE A 62 1.96 4.95 -6.29
CA PHE A 62 2.53 6.17 -6.88
C PHE A 62 3.34 6.95 -5.84
N ASP A 63 2.75 7.20 -4.67
CA ASP A 63 3.36 7.95 -3.57
C ASP A 63 4.64 7.26 -3.06
N GLY A 64 4.66 5.93 -3.04
CA GLY A 64 5.82 5.13 -2.66
C GLY A 64 7.00 5.33 -3.61
N ALA A 65 6.78 5.30 -4.92
CA ALA A 65 7.82 5.58 -5.91
C ALA A 65 8.34 7.04 -5.80
N ASP A 66 7.42 8.00 -5.63
CA ASP A 66 7.77 9.41 -5.46
C ASP A 66 8.53 9.68 -4.16
N ALA A 67 8.23 8.94 -3.09
CA ALA A 67 8.96 9.02 -1.83
C ALA A 67 10.42 8.60 -2.02
N VAL A 68 10.70 7.52 -2.74
CA VAL A 68 12.10 7.10 -3.01
C VAL A 68 12.84 8.13 -3.86
N ALA A 69 12.16 8.73 -4.85
CA ALA A 69 12.73 9.83 -5.61
C ALA A 69 13.07 11.05 -4.72
N ARG A 70 12.24 11.34 -3.70
CA ARG A 70 12.55 12.35 -2.68
C ARG A 70 13.75 11.95 -1.81
N TYR A 71 13.86 10.69 -1.40
CA TYR A 71 14.99 10.20 -0.60
C TYR A 71 16.33 10.41 -1.31
N ILE A 72 16.40 10.18 -2.62
CA ILE A 72 17.60 10.46 -3.42
C ILE A 72 17.98 11.93 -3.33
N ARG A 73 17.02 12.85 -3.53
CA ARG A 73 17.26 14.30 -3.45
C ARG A 73 17.73 14.73 -2.06
N LEU A 74 17.11 14.18 -1.01
CA LEU A 74 17.49 14.46 0.38
C LEU A 74 18.90 13.92 0.69
N TRP A 75 19.23 12.72 0.21
CA TRP A 75 20.56 12.14 0.37
C TRP A 75 21.63 12.97 -0.34
N ASP A 76 21.35 13.47 -1.55
CA ASP A 76 22.29 14.31 -2.31
C ASP A 76 22.71 15.60 -1.56
N VAL A 77 21.85 16.16 -0.71
CA VAL A 77 22.16 17.33 0.14
C VAL A 77 23.24 17.02 1.20
N LEU A 78 23.50 15.74 1.48
CA LEU A 78 24.52 15.28 2.42
C LEU A 78 25.88 15.04 1.77
N ARG A 79 26.04 15.30 0.47
CA ARG A 79 27.31 15.19 -0.23
C ARG A 79 28.39 16.03 0.45
N GLY A 80 29.53 15.41 0.75
CA GLY A 80 30.64 16.05 1.47
C GLY A 80 30.41 16.26 2.98
N LYS A 81 29.22 15.93 3.51
CA LYS A 81 28.91 15.97 4.94
C LYS A 81 29.02 14.59 5.62
N VAL A 82 29.23 13.55 4.82
CA VAL A 82 29.43 12.16 5.27
C VAL A 82 30.63 11.55 4.53
N PRO A 83 31.26 10.49 5.08
CA PRO A 83 32.35 9.80 4.39
C PRO A 83 31.94 9.35 2.98
N GLN A 84 32.85 9.55 2.01
CA GLN A 84 32.55 9.35 0.59
C GLN A 84 32.09 7.92 0.27
N ASN A 85 32.72 6.91 0.87
CA ASN A 85 32.34 5.51 0.69
C ASN A 85 30.90 5.21 1.15
N VAL A 86 30.45 5.84 2.25
CA VAL A 86 29.08 5.73 2.74
C VAL A 86 28.12 6.45 1.78
N PHE A 87 28.46 7.68 1.37
CA PHE A 87 27.68 8.45 0.43
C PHE A 87 27.40 7.67 -0.87
N GLU A 88 28.44 7.09 -1.46
CA GLU A 88 28.36 6.33 -2.71
C GLU A 88 27.57 5.03 -2.56
N ASN A 89 27.81 4.27 -1.49
CA ASN A 89 27.09 3.01 -1.25
C ASN A 89 25.58 3.26 -1.08
N VAL A 90 25.19 4.26 -0.29
CA VAL A 90 23.77 4.60 -0.09
C VAL A 90 23.17 5.16 -1.38
N SER A 91 23.87 6.06 -2.08
CA SER A 91 23.40 6.61 -3.37
C SER A 91 23.10 5.51 -4.39
N ARG A 92 23.98 4.50 -4.49
CA ARG A 92 23.78 3.36 -5.39
C ARG A 92 22.55 2.55 -5.00
N ARG A 93 22.34 2.29 -3.71
CA ARG A 93 21.20 1.52 -3.21
C ARG A 93 19.88 2.27 -3.38
N LEU A 94 19.84 3.58 -3.15
CA LEU A 94 18.64 4.40 -3.37
C LEU A 94 18.23 4.44 -4.85
N ARG A 95 19.19 4.49 -5.78
CA ARG A 95 18.88 4.38 -7.22
C ARG A 95 18.26 3.04 -7.58
N LEU A 96 18.82 1.93 -7.04
CA LEU A 96 18.23 0.60 -7.22
C LEU A 96 16.83 0.52 -6.59
N GLN A 97 16.66 1.08 -5.40
CA GLN A 97 15.36 1.14 -4.73
C GLN A 97 14.33 1.91 -5.56
N LEU A 98 14.73 3.00 -6.24
CA LEU A 98 13.82 3.75 -7.10
C LEU A 98 13.36 2.90 -8.30
N SER A 99 14.30 2.22 -8.98
CA SER A 99 13.96 1.30 -10.07
C SER A 99 12.99 0.23 -9.61
N ASN A 100 13.25 -0.40 -8.45
CA ASN A 100 12.38 -1.43 -7.90
C ASN A 100 11.01 -0.86 -7.49
N ALA A 101 10.96 0.34 -6.90
CA ALA A 101 9.71 0.96 -6.48
C ALA A 101 8.82 1.32 -7.68
N ILE A 102 9.42 1.77 -8.78
CA ILE A 102 8.71 2.00 -10.06
C ILE A 102 8.16 0.68 -10.60
N GLU A 103 8.96 -0.39 -10.61
CA GLU A 103 8.50 -1.70 -11.05
C GLU A 103 7.35 -2.22 -10.19
N TRP A 104 7.47 -2.14 -8.86
CA TRP A 104 6.39 -2.52 -7.94
C TRP A 104 5.11 -1.71 -8.16
N ARG A 105 5.25 -0.39 -8.32
CA ARG A 105 4.11 0.48 -8.62
C ARG A 105 3.39 0.04 -9.89
N ASP A 106 4.15 -0.15 -10.96
CA ASP A 106 3.57 -0.48 -12.26
C ASP A 106 2.91 -1.86 -12.20
N GLN A 107 3.61 -2.89 -11.72
CA GLN A 107 3.07 -4.25 -11.66
C GLN A 107 1.78 -4.35 -10.82
N ILE A 108 1.76 -3.74 -9.64
CA ILE A 108 0.57 -3.80 -8.76
C ILE A 108 -0.59 -3.00 -9.35
N ASN A 109 -0.34 -1.78 -9.83
CA ASN A 109 -1.40 -0.95 -10.41
C ASN A 109 -2.00 -1.62 -11.67
N THR A 110 -1.16 -2.18 -12.54
CA THR A 110 -1.59 -2.93 -13.72
C THR A 110 -2.41 -4.15 -13.34
N TYR A 111 -1.94 -4.95 -12.37
CA TYR A 111 -2.66 -6.12 -11.90
C TYR A 111 -4.07 -5.75 -11.41
N PHE A 112 -4.17 -4.79 -10.48
CA PHE A 112 -5.46 -4.42 -9.92
C PHE A 112 -6.35 -3.66 -10.91
N TYR A 113 -5.78 -2.92 -11.87
CA TYR A 113 -6.55 -2.37 -12.99
C TYR A 113 -7.18 -3.47 -13.84
N ARG A 114 -6.41 -4.49 -14.22
CA ARG A 114 -6.92 -5.63 -15.01
C ARG A 114 -7.99 -6.43 -14.24
N MET A 115 -7.86 -6.55 -12.92
CA MET A 115 -8.81 -7.29 -12.08
C MET A 115 -10.09 -6.50 -11.74
N SER A 116 -9.97 -5.19 -11.53
CA SER A 116 -11.09 -4.34 -11.09
C SER A 116 -11.84 -3.68 -12.24
N GLY A 117 -11.15 -3.37 -13.35
CA GLY A 117 -11.69 -2.53 -14.43
C GLY A 117 -11.93 -1.07 -14.04
N ILE A 118 -11.46 -0.62 -12.87
CA ILE A 118 -11.67 0.74 -12.36
C ILE A 118 -10.44 1.59 -12.69
N ALA A 119 -10.65 2.73 -13.34
CA ALA A 119 -9.57 3.66 -13.70
C ALA A 119 -9.09 4.47 -12.49
N ASP A 120 -7.83 4.91 -12.53
CA ASP A 120 -7.25 5.84 -11.55
C ASP A 120 -7.99 7.19 -11.57
N GLU A 121 -8.46 7.66 -10.42
CA GLU A 121 -9.20 8.93 -10.27
C GLU A 121 -8.36 10.15 -10.67
N HIS A 122 -7.03 10.06 -10.55
CA HIS A 122 -6.09 11.11 -10.92
C HIS A 122 -5.64 11.06 -12.39
N GLY A 123 -6.06 10.04 -13.16
CA GLY A 123 -5.70 9.88 -14.56
C GLY A 123 -4.21 9.65 -14.81
N ARG A 124 -3.47 9.14 -13.82
CA ARG A 124 -2.06 8.80 -13.97
C ARG A 124 -1.92 7.55 -14.85
N THR A 125 -0.79 7.45 -15.53
CA THR A 125 -0.52 6.31 -16.42
C THR A 125 -0.37 5.02 -15.62
N ILE A 126 -1.33 4.11 -15.77
CA ILE A 126 -1.16 2.70 -15.41
C ILE A 126 -0.65 1.98 -16.65
N VAL A 127 0.56 1.41 -16.56
CA VAL A 127 1.19 0.74 -17.70
C VAL A 127 0.37 -0.52 -18.06
N PRO A 128 0.12 -0.81 -19.35
CA PRO A 128 -0.71 -1.94 -19.75
C PRO A 128 -0.23 -3.31 -19.29
#